data_AF-A0A2Z4G7L0-F1
#
_entry.id   AF-A0A2Z4G7L0-F1
#
_cell.length_a   1.000
_cell.length_b   1.000
_cell.length_c   1.000
_cell.angle_alpha   90.00
_cell.angle_beta   90.00
_cell.angle_gamma   90.00
#
_symmetry.space_group_name_H-M   'P 1'
#
loop_
_entity.id
_entity.type
_entity.pdbx_description
1 polymer ?
#
loop_
_entity_poly.entity_id
_entity_poly.type
_entity_poly.pdbx_seq_one_letter_code
_entity_poly.pdbx_strand_id
1 'polypeptide(L)'
;MNKLKETLKILGTNWVHFVGFYVTTYFSLILFKLIGLEGTENDEWSTILFLSLLTIPLLFFVYGLKIIGGFFASIFLLDIIGFNLKPARIKLILLLEWILIIPPFINWAFEYEYWLWITLSISFLTTQLLRKKKIEKIIKPNLARTTRINEE
;
A
#
# COMPACT_ATOMS: atom_id res chain seq x y z
N MET A 1 -2.79 -28.68 4.47
CA MET A 1 -2.31 -27.31 4.14
C MET A 1 -2.58 -26.41 5.34
N ASN A 2 -1.57 -25.76 5.93
CA ASN A 2 -1.82 -24.84 7.05
C ASN A 2 -2.20 -23.47 6.50
N LYS A 3 -3.50 -23.27 6.22
CA LYS A 3 -4.07 -22.02 5.68
C LYS A 3 -3.62 -20.80 6.47
N LEU A 4 -3.58 -20.90 7.80
CA LEU A 4 -3.13 -19.83 8.68
C LEU A 4 -1.69 -19.38 8.38
N LYS A 5 -0.77 -20.33 8.16
CA LYS A 5 0.63 -20.03 7.83
C LYS A 5 0.77 -19.29 6.50
N GLU A 6 -0.06 -19.61 5.52
CA GLU A 6 -0.05 -18.94 4.22
C GLU A 6 -0.64 -17.53 4.31
N THR A 7 -1.78 -17.39 4.99
CA THR A 7 -2.39 -16.09 5.26
C THR A 7 -1.39 -15.17 5.97
N LEU A 8 -0.71 -15.63 7.02
CA LEU A 8 0.31 -14.83 7.71
C LEU A 8 1.46 -14.39 6.79
N LYS A 9 1.92 -15.25 5.88
CA LYS A 9 2.93 -14.87 4.88
C LYS A 9 2.42 -13.81 3.91
N ILE A 10 1.16 -13.92 3.48
CA ILE A 10 0.51 -12.94 2.59
C ILE A 10 0.36 -11.60 3.29
N LEU A 11 -0.13 -11.59 4.54
CA LEU A 11 -0.22 -10.38 5.37
C LEU A 11 1.15 -9.72 5.54
N GLY A 12 2.19 -10.54 5.75
CA GLY A 12 3.57 -10.08 5.83
C GLY A 12 4.09 -9.44 4.54
N THR A 13 3.41 -9.54 3.39
CA THR A 13 3.83 -8.82 2.18
C THR A 13 3.41 -7.35 2.14
N ASN A 14 2.50 -6.93 3.02
CA ASN A 14 1.93 -5.58 3.04
C ASN A 14 2.92 -4.47 3.40
N TRP A 15 4.09 -4.80 3.99
CA TRP A 15 5.13 -3.80 4.28
C TRP A 15 5.57 -3.00 3.04
N VAL A 16 5.38 -3.56 1.83
CA VAL A 16 5.69 -2.85 0.58
C VAL A 16 4.91 -1.55 0.43
N HIS A 17 3.70 -1.47 1.00
CA HIS A 17 2.89 -0.25 0.98
C HIS A 17 3.52 0.83 1.85
N PHE A 18 4.05 0.47 3.02
CA PHE A 18 4.73 1.42 3.90
C PHE A 18 5.94 2.06 3.21
N VAL A 19 6.77 1.23 2.56
CA VAL A 19 7.94 1.71 1.81
C VAL A 19 7.51 2.53 0.59
N GLY A 20 6.49 2.08 -0.14
CA GLY A 20 5.97 2.84 -1.28
C GLY A 20 5.42 4.20 -0.88
N PHE A 21 4.66 4.29 0.22
CA PHE A 21 4.14 5.55 0.73
C PHE A 21 5.26 6.49 1.14
N TYR A 22 6.27 6.01 1.86
CA TYR A 22 7.43 6.82 2.21
C TYR A 22 8.12 7.39 0.96
N VAL A 23 8.45 6.54 -0.01
CA VAL A 23 9.11 6.94 -1.26
C VAL A 23 8.24 7.90 -2.07
N THR A 24 6.95 7.62 -2.19
CA THR A 24 6.01 8.49 -2.92
C THR A 24 5.85 9.84 -2.24
N THR A 25 5.75 9.90 -0.92
CA THR A 25 5.67 11.18 -0.19
C THR A 25 6.91 12.02 -0.48
N TYR A 26 8.10 11.43 -0.39
CA TYR A 26 9.35 12.12 -0.69
C TYR A 26 9.37 12.71 -2.11
N PHE A 27 9.06 11.91 -3.13
CA PHE A 27 9.03 12.40 -4.50
C PHE A 27 7.88 13.36 -4.79
N SER A 28 6.76 13.24 -4.07
CA SER A 28 5.64 14.17 -4.20
C SER A 28 6.03 15.55 -3.71
N LEU A 29 6.76 15.67 -2.59
CA LEU A 29 7.24 16.97 -2.09
C LEU A 29 8.16 17.66 -3.12
N ILE A 30 9.06 16.90 -3.75
CA ILE A 30 9.91 17.42 -4.83
C ILE A 30 9.04 17.89 -6.01
N LEU A 31 8.08 17.08 -6.45
CA LEU A 31 7.21 17.41 -7.56
C LEU A 31 6.35 18.66 -7.26
N PHE A 32 5.77 18.73 -6.07
CA PHE A 32 4.93 19.84 -5.63
C PHE A 32 5.71 21.15 -5.59
N LYS A 33 6.96 21.11 -5.12
CA LYS A 33 7.85 22.27 -5.20
C LYS A 33 8.12 22.71 -6.63
N LEU A 34 8.40 21.76 -7.52
CA LEU A 34 8.73 22.06 -8.92
C LEU A 34 7.57 22.71 -9.68
N ILE A 35 6.34 22.31 -9.37
CA ILE A 35 5.14 22.86 -10.03
C ILE A 35 4.55 24.07 -9.30
N GLY A 36 5.16 24.51 -8.19
CA GLY A 36 4.66 25.62 -7.38
C GLY A 36 3.29 25.32 -6.77
N LEU A 37 3.11 24.12 -6.23
CA LEU A 37 1.87 23.77 -5.54
C LEU A 37 1.80 24.47 -4.18
N GLU A 38 0.64 25.05 -3.88
CA GLU A 38 0.36 25.77 -2.64
C GLU A 38 0.76 24.92 -1.42
N GLY A 39 1.44 25.57 -0.46
CA GLY A 39 1.98 24.91 0.73
C GLY A 39 3.44 24.44 0.64
N THR A 40 4.03 24.37 -0.57
CA THR A 40 5.47 24.04 -0.74
C THR A 40 6.30 25.17 -1.37
N GLU A 41 5.64 26.24 -1.82
CA GLU A 41 6.26 27.35 -2.57
C GLU A 41 7.36 28.09 -1.79
N ASN A 42 7.19 28.24 -0.48
CA ASN A 42 8.14 28.97 0.38
C ASN A 42 9.18 28.08 1.05
N ASP A 43 9.06 26.75 0.91
CA ASP A 43 9.99 25.81 1.55
C ASP A 43 11.39 25.89 0.91
N GLU A 44 12.45 25.84 1.72
CA GLU A 44 13.80 25.75 1.19
C GLU A 44 14.06 24.38 0.53
N TRP A 45 14.84 24.36 -0.55
CA TRP A 45 15.26 23.11 -1.20
C TRP A 45 16.04 22.18 -0.26
N SER A 46 16.80 22.75 0.68
CA SER A 46 17.50 22.03 1.75
C SER A 46 16.52 21.20 2.60
N THR A 47 15.39 21.80 2.98
CA THR A 47 14.31 21.17 3.74
C THR A 47 13.70 20.01 2.94
N ILE A 48 13.38 20.24 1.68
CA ILE A 48 12.70 19.25 0.83
C ILE A 48 13.62 18.08 0.48
N LEU A 49 14.90 18.31 0.21
CA LEU A 49 15.82 17.25 -0.22
C LEU A 49 16.42 16.47 0.94
N PHE A 50 16.67 17.11 2.08
CA PHE A 50 17.41 16.50 3.19
C PHE A 50 16.57 16.31 4.44
N LEU A 51 15.86 17.35 4.91
CA LEU A 51 15.09 17.25 6.15
C LEU A 51 13.88 16.32 6.01
N SER A 52 13.24 16.32 4.83
CA SER A 52 12.08 15.47 4.52
C SER A 52 12.34 13.97 4.73
N LEU A 53 13.57 13.50 4.47
CA LEU A 53 13.96 12.10 4.68
C LEU A 53 13.79 11.67 6.14
N LEU A 54 13.96 12.59 7.08
CA LEU A 54 13.82 12.36 8.52
C LEU A 54 12.40 12.68 9.01
N THR A 55 11.74 13.69 8.44
CA THR A 55 10.44 14.15 8.93
C THR A 55 9.28 13.34 8.38
N ILE A 56 9.37 12.74 7.19
CA ILE A 56 8.28 11.90 6.65
C ILE A 56 7.97 10.70 7.56
N PRO A 57 8.95 9.89 8.03
CA PRO A 57 8.67 8.79 8.95
C PRO A 57 8.08 9.31 10.26
N LEU A 58 8.61 10.42 10.80
CA LEU A 58 8.10 11.03 12.01
C LEU A 58 6.62 11.46 11.84
N LEU A 59 6.28 12.07 10.70
CA LEU A 59 4.92 12.48 10.37
C LEU A 59 3.98 11.28 10.34
N PHE A 60 4.41 10.16 9.75
CA PHE A 60 3.63 8.93 9.70
C PHE A 60 3.35 8.35 11.10
N PHE A 61 4.33 8.38 12.00
CA PHE A 61 4.16 7.83 13.35
C PHE A 61 3.45 8.77 14.33
N VAL A 62 3.63 10.09 14.21
CA VAL A 62 3.04 11.06 15.15
C VAL A 62 1.63 11.44 14.73
N TYR A 63 1.43 11.76 13.45
CA TYR A 63 0.15 12.29 12.95
C TYR A 63 -0.60 11.29 12.07
N GLY A 64 0.14 10.50 11.29
CA GLY A 64 -0.42 9.54 10.34
C GLY A 64 -0.92 8.24 10.94
N LEU A 65 -0.68 7.97 12.23
CA LEU A 65 -0.84 6.63 12.81
C LEU A 65 -2.28 6.12 12.75
N LYS A 66 -3.28 7.00 12.94
CA LYS A 66 -4.70 6.64 12.80
C LYS A 66 -5.03 6.23 11.37
N ILE A 67 -4.53 6.97 10.39
CA ILE A 67 -4.79 6.73 8.96
C ILE A 67 -4.06 5.47 8.50
N ILE A 68 -2.78 5.35 8.82
CA ILE A 68 -1.95 4.19 8.48
C ILE A 68 -2.48 2.93 9.17
N GLY A 69 -2.85 3.03 10.44
CA GLY A 69 -3.46 1.93 11.19
C GLY A 69 -4.77 1.47 10.56
N GLY A 70 -5.67 2.40 10.22
CA GLY A 70 -6.91 2.11 9.51
C GLY A 70 -6.66 1.45 8.15
N PHE A 71 -5.73 2.00 7.36
CA PHE A 71 -5.33 1.44 6.07
C PHE A 71 -4.83 0.00 6.18
N PHE A 72 -3.88 -0.28 7.08
CA PHE A 72 -3.36 -1.64 7.26
C PHE A 72 -4.40 -2.60 7.83
N ALA A 73 -5.27 -2.14 8.75
CA ALA A 73 -6.36 -2.95 9.25
C ALA A 73 -7.34 -3.34 8.13
N SER A 74 -7.71 -2.40 7.25
CA SER A 74 -8.56 -2.66 6.10
C SER A 74 -7.92 -3.66 5.13
N ILE A 75 -6.64 -3.50 4.78
CA ILE A 75 -5.95 -4.46 3.91
C ILE A 75 -5.88 -5.83 4.55
N PHE A 76 -5.53 -5.92 5.83
CA PHE A 76 -5.43 -7.21 6.50
C PHE A 76 -6.77 -7.94 6.52
N LEU A 77 -7.86 -7.22 6.77
CA LEU A 77 -9.21 -7.79 6.71
C LEU A 77 -9.54 -8.31 5.30
N LEU A 78 -9.29 -7.50 4.27
CA LEU A 78 -9.56 -7.87 2.88
C LEU A 78 -8.67 -9.04 2.42
N ASP A 79 -7.41 -9.09 2.84
CA ASP A 79 -6.50 -10.20 2.58
C ASP A 79 -7.03 -11.51 3.19
N ILE A 80 -7.42 -11.46 4.47
CA ILE A 80 -7.96 -12.61 5.18
C ILE A 80 -9.20 -13.13 4.46
N ILE A 81 -10.10 -12.25 4.04
CA ILE A 81 -11.33 -12.64 3.33
C ILE A 81 -10.99 -13.18 1.93
N GLY A 82 -10.25 -12.39 1.13
CA GLY A 82 -9.98 -12.68 -0.28
C GLY A 82 -9.18 -13.97 -0.47
N PHE A 83 -8.07 -14.12 0.24
CA PHE A 83 -7.17 -15.27 0.05
C PHE A 83 -7.67 -16.55 0.73
N ASN A 84 -8.55 -16.48 1.73
CA ASN A 84 -9.21 -17.69 2.24
C ASN A 84 -10.34 -18.19 1.33
N LEU A 85 -11.05 -17.29 0.63
CA LEU A 85 -12.17 -17.67 -0.23
C LEU A 85 -11.72 -18.12 -1.63
N LYS A 86 -10.83 -17.35 -2.28
CA LYS A 86 -10.43 -17.59 -3.69
C LYS A 86 -8.92 -17.35 -3.90
N PRO A 87 -8.03 -18.15 -3.29
CA PRO A 87 -6.57 -17.92 -3.29
C PRO A 87 -5.94 -17.83 -4.70
N ALA A 88 -6.52 -18.48 -5.70
CA ALA A 88 -6.04 -18.44 -7.08
C ALA A 88 -6.28 -17.09 -7.79
N ARG A 89 -7.21 -16.25 -7.31
CA ARG A 89 -7.63 -15.00 -7.97
C ARG A 89 -6.86 -13.77 -7.48
N ILE A 90 -5.52 -13.88 -7.40
CA ILE A 90 -4.63 -12.86 -6.82
C ILE A 90 -4.88 -11.46 -7.42
N LYS A 91 -4.86 -11.32 -8.76
CA LYS A 91 -5.04 -10.01 -9.42
C LYS A 91 -6.38 -9.35 -9.07
N LEU A 92 -7.44 -10.13 -8.98
CA LEU A 92 -8.78 -9.63 -8.67
C LEU A 92 -8.85 -9.15 -7.21
N ILE A 93 -8.30 -9.95 -6.28
CA ILE A 93 -8.27 -9.61 -4.84
C ILE A 93 -7.54 -8.27 -4.63
N LEU A 94 -6.35 -8.11 -5.20
CA LEU A 94 -5.56 -6.88 -5.03
C LEU A 94 -6.23 -5.66 -5.70
N LEU A 95 -6.96 -5.86 -6.80
CA LEU A 95 -7.73 -4.78 -7.42
C LEU A 95 -8.91 -4.36 -6.55
N LEU A 96 -9.62 -5.32 -5.93
CA LEU A 96 -10.71 -5.03 -5.00
C LEU A 96 -10.21 -4.32 -3.75
N GLU A 97 -9.06 -4.72 -3.20
CA GLU A 97 -8.41 -4.00 -2.11
C GLU A 97 -8.18 -2.53 -2.47
N TRP A 98 -7.67 -2.26 -3.67
CA TRP A 98 -7.48 -0.89 -4.15
C TRP A 98 -8.81 -0.13 -4.29
N ILE A 99 -9.80 -0.70 -5.00
CA ILE A 99 -11.09 -0.05 -5.24
C ILE A 99 -11.86 0.24 -3.95
N LEU A 100 -11.78 -0.62 -2.94
CA LEU A 100 -12.54 -0.45 -1.70
C LEU A 100 -11.89 0.53 -0.72
N ILE A 101 -10.56 0.62 -0.72
CA ILE A 101 -9.81 1.43 0.24
C ILE A 101 -9.61 2.86 -0.25
N ILE A 102 -9.47 3.08 -1.56
CA ILE A 102 -9.08 4.36 -2.16
C ILE A 102 -10.14 5.48 -2.11
N PRO A 103 -11.45 5.22 -2.27
CA PRO A 103 -12.47 6.27 -2.33
C PRO A 103 -12.40 7.33 -1.21
N PRO A 104 -12.24 7.00 0.08
CA PRO A 104 -12.11 8.02 1.13
C PRO A 104 -10.89 8.92 0.94
N PHE A 105 -9.76 8.38 0.47
CA PHE A 105 -8.54 9.18 0.21
C PHE A 105 -8.72 10.14 -0.96
N ILE A 106 -9.40 9.70 -2.03
CA ILE A 106 -9.73 10.59 -3.15
C ILE A 106 -10.68 11.69 -2.69
N ASN A 107 -11.69 11.36 -1.88
CA ASN A 107 -12.58 12.38 -1.32
C ASN A 107 -11.79 13.40 -0.48
N TRP A 108 -10.90 12.95 0.42
CA TRP A 108 -10.06 13.82 1.23
C TRP A 108 -9.08 14.67 0.41
N ALA A 109 -8.64 14.19 -0.76
CA ALA A 109 -7.80 14.97 -1.66
C ALA A 109 -8.49 16.25 -2.12
N PHE A 110 -9.79 16.17 -2.45
CA PHE A 110 -10.58 17.30 -2.89
C PHE A 110 -11.16 18.12 -1.74
N GLU A 111 -11.62 17.45 -0.67
CA GLU A 111 -12.23 18.12 0.49
C GLU A 111 -11.24 19.00 1.25
N TYR A 112 -9.97 18.56 1.38
CA TYR A 112 -8.93 19.27 2.10
C TYR A 112 -7.85 19.87 1.19
N GLU A 113 -8.06 19.82 -0.13
CA GLU A 113 -7.09 20.25 -1.16
C GLU A 113 -5.69 19.64 -0.98
N TYR A 114 -5.63 18.45 -0.36
CA TYR A 114 -4.39 17.78 0.00
C TYR A 114 -4.00 16.73 -1.03
N TRP A 115 -3.37 17.20 -2.11
CA TRP A 115 -3.01 16.43 -3.30
C TRP A 115 -2.11 15.21 -3.04
N LEU A 116 -1.42 15.16 -1.91
CA LEU A 116 -0.64 13.99 -1.49
C LEU A 116 -1.51 12.72 -1.42
N TRP A 117 -2.81 12.85 -1.12
CA TRP A 117 -3.72 11.70 -1.12
C TRP A 117 -3.86 11.04 -2.49
N ILE A 118 -3.75 11.80 -3.58
CA ILE A 118 -3.81 11.25 -4.94
C ILE A 118 -2.52 10.48 -5.24
N THR A 119 -1.35 11.05 -4.93
CA THR A 119 -0.08 10.37 -5.22
C THR A 119 0.06 9.11 -4.36
N LEU A 120 -0.37 9.13 -3.10
CA LEU A 120 -0.45 7.94 -2.24
C LEU A 120 -1.45 6.90 -2.76
N SER A 121 -2.57 7.33 -3.34
CA SER A 121 -3.54 6.44 -3.98
C SER A 121 -2.94 5.68 -5.17
N ILE A 122 -2.14 6.38 -5.98
CA ILE A 122 -1.38 5.78 -7.09
C ILE A 122 -0.25 4.87 -6.53
N SER A 123 0.42 5.28 -5.46
CA SER A 123 1.43 4.47 -4.77
C SER A 123 0.83 3.15 -4.28
N PHE A 124 -0.39 3.17 -3.74
CA PHE A 124 -1.06 1.94 -3.32
C PHE A 124 -1.25 1.00 -4.50
N LEU A 125 -1.70 1.49 -5.66
CA LEU A 125 -1.85 0.66 -6.86
C LEU A 125 -0.52 0.05 -7.31
N THR A 126 0.53 0.87 -7.40
CA THR A 126 1.84 0.39 -7.88
C THR A 126 2.46 -0.62 -6.93
N THR A 127 2.35 -0.40 -5.61
CA THR A 127 2.81 -1.34 -4.60
C THR A 127 1.99 -2.63 -4.58
N GLN A 128 0.69 -2.60 -4.90
CA GLN A 128 -0.11 -3.82 -5.09
C GLN A 128 0.41 -4.68 -6.26
N LEU A 129 0.85 -4.05 -7.36
CA LEU A 129 1.46 -4.78 -8.48
C LEU A 129 2.79 -5.44 -8.08
N LEU A 130 3.58 -4.80 -7.22
CA LEU A 130 4.80 -5.39 -6.65
C LEU A 130 4.46 -6.55 -5.70
N ARG A 131 3.44 -6.36 -4.87
CA ARG A 131 2.93 -7.35 -3.91
C ARG A 131 2.45 -8.63 -4.59
N LYS A 132 1.76 -8.51 -5.73
CA LYS A 132 1.34 -9.63 -6.58
C LYS A 132 2.45 -10.64 -6.82
N LYS A 133 3.65 -10.18 -7.20
CA LYS A 133 4.81 -11.06 -7.47
C LYS A 133 5.23 -11.86 -6.24
N LYS A 134 5.14 -11.27 -5.04
CA LYS A 134 5.46 -11.93 -3.78
C LYS A 134 4.40 -12.95 -3.38
N ILE A 135 3.12 -12.61 -3.52
CA ILE A 135 1.99 -13.50 -3.21
C ILE A 135 1.98 -14.71 -4.14
N GLU A 136 2.24 -14.51 -5.44
CA GLU A 136 2.33 -15.61 -6.40
C GLU A 136 3.38 -16.65 -6.01
N LYS A 137 4.54 -16.23 -5.47
CA LYS A 137 5.59 -17.13 -4.97
C LYS A 137 5.15 -17.94 -3.74
N ILE A 138 4.19 -17.42 -2.97
CA ILE A 138 3.63 -18.12 -1.80
C ILE A 138 2.58 -19.13 -2.24
N ILE A 139 1.65 -18.73 -3.13
CA ILE A 139 0.45 -19.52 -3.45
C ILE A 139 0.71 -20.59 -4.52
N LYS A 140 1.48 -20.30 -5.58
CA LYS A 140 1.66 -21.22 -6.72
C LYS A 140 2.25 -22.58 -6.33
N PRO A 141 3.32 -22.66 -5.50
CA PRO A 141 3.88 -23.95 -5.10
C PRO A 141 2.90 -24.79 -4.27
N ASN A 142 2.07 -24.14 -3.45
CA ASN A 142 1.15 -24.83 -2.56
C ASN A 142 -0.08 -25.38 -3.30
N LEU A 143 -0.61 -24.61 -4.27
CA LEU A 143 -1.68 -25.10 -5.15
C LEU A 143 -1.22 -26.34 -5.94
N ALA A 144 -0.03 -26.30 -6.52
CA ALA A 144 0.53 -27.43 -7.28
C ALA A 144 0.72 -28.69 -6.41
N ARG A 145 1.11 -28.53 -5.14
CA ARG A 145 1.21 -29.64 -4.18
C ARG A 145 -0.16 -30.24 -3.85
N THR A 146 -1.18 -29.40 -3.62
CA THR A 146 -2.54 -29.89 -3.31
C THR A 146 -3.16 -30.64 -4.49
N THR A 147 -2.94 -30.19 -5.72
CA THR A 147 -3.42 -30.90 -6.91
C THR A 147 -2.84 -32.31 -6.98
N ARG A 148 -1.52 -32.48 -6.77
CA ARG A 148 -0.85 -33.79 -6.82
C ARG A 148 -1.34 -34.76 -5.74
N ILE A 149 -1.58 -34.29 -4.52
CA ILE A 149 -2.10 -35.15 -3.43
C ILE A 149 -3.51 -35.65 -3.73
N ASN A 150 -4.31 -34.90 -4.47
CA ASN A 150 -5.67 -35.31 -4.83
C ASN A 150 -5.72 -36.23 -6.06
N GLU A 151 -4.59 -36.42 -6.76
CA GLU A 151 -4.44 -37.28 -7.93
C GLU A 151 -3.83 -38.66 -7.59
N GLU A 152 -3.32 -38.83 -6.37
CA GLU A 152 -2.82 -40.09 -5.77
C GLU A 152 -3.90 -40.76 -4.91
#